data_AF-A0A5Q0GBQ8-F1
#
_entry.id   AF-A0A5Q0GBQ8-F1
#
_cell.length_a   1.000
_cell.length_b   1.000
_cell.length_c   1.000
_cell.angle_alpha   90.00
_cell.angle_beta   90.00
_cell.angle_gamma   90.00
#
_symmetry.space_group_name_H-M   'P 1'
#
loop_
_entity.id
_entity.type
_entity.pdbx_description
1 polymer ?
#
loop_
_entity_poly.entity_id
_entity_poly.type
_entity_poly.pdbx_seq_one_letter_code
_entity_poly.pdbx_strand_id
1 'polypeptide(L)'
;MSDNDEILDKLQTIVLQLQVVPSNQIDVPQLKQIETDLDSILPQLQFELTAARMDGNWEEANELREAYEECNNALDRVRAAIIKSTIIGINQENLTEMRKILDEVKAASKTQKKIKLIVSSLRLVQKLFR
;
A
#
# COMPACT_ATOMS: atom_id res chain seq x y z
N MET A 1 -2.49 9.28 16.73
CA MET A 1 -1.82 8.68 15.56
C MET A 1 -1.89 9.70 14.45
N SER A 2 -0.82 9.88 13.68
CA SER A 2 -0.88 10.69 12.45
C SER A 2 -1.66 9.90 11.40
N ASP A 3 -2.33 10.56 10.45
CA ASP A 3 -3.05 9.89 9.36
C ASP A 3 -2.10 8.98 8.55
N ASN A 4 -0.82 9.34 8.45
CA ASN A 4 0.22 8.47 7.88
C ASN A 4 0.43 7.16 8.67
N ASP A 5 0.26 7.16 9.99
CA ASP A 5 0.34 5.93 10.80
C ASP A 5 -0.86 5.02 10.50
N GLU A 6 -2.05 5.59 10.31
CA GLU A 6 -3.24 4.82 9.95
C GLU A 6 -3.12 4.19 8.56
N ILE A 7 -2.59 4.93 7.59
CA ILE A 7 -2.28 4.42 6.24
C ILE A 7 -1.31 3.24 6.33
N LEU A 8 -0.27 3.37 7.14
CA LEU A 8 0.73 2.32 7.35
C LEU A 8 0.14 1.07 8.03
N ASP A 9 -0.74 1.24 9.02
CA ASP A 9 -1.43 0.14 9.67
C ASP A 9 -2.32 -0.63 8.68
N LYS A 10 -3.07 0.08 7.83
CA LYS A 10 -3.87 -0.53 6.76
C LYS A 10 -3.01 -1.29 5.75
N LEU A 11 -1.87 -0.72 5.35
CA LEU A 11 -0.91 -1.42 4.48
C LEU A 11 -0.34 -2.67 5.16
N GLN A 12 -0.13 -2.63 6.49
CA GLN A 12 0.28 -3.81 7.24
C GLN A 12 -0.82 -4.88 7.28
N THR A 13 -2.08 -4.50 7.44
CA THR A 13 -3.21 -5.41 7.36
C THR A 13 -3.31 -6.09 5.98
N ILE A 14 -3.15 -5.34 4.89
CA ILE A 14 -3.13 -5.89 3.52
C ILE A 14 -2.05 -6.97 3.39
N VAL A 15 -0.85 -6.73 3.92
CA VAL A 15 0.24 -7.73 3.86
C VAL A 15 -0.04 -8.97 4.67
N LEU A 16 -0.62 -8.82 5.86
CA LEU A 16 -1.02 -9.97 6.67
C LEU A 16 -2.08 -10.81 5.95
N GLN A 17 -3.06 -10.19 5.31
CA GLN A 17 -4.07 -10.90 4.50
C GLN A 17 -3.41 -11.71 3.38
N LEU A 18 -2.41 -11.13 2.71
CA LEU A 18 -1.66 -11.78 1.63
C LEU A 18 -0.77 -12.95 2.09
N GLN A 19 -0.35 -12.98 3.36
CA GLN A 19 0.51 -14.02 3.93
C GLN A 19 -0.24 -15.28 4.35
N VAL A 20 -1.53 -15.18 4.70
CA VAL A 20 -2.32 -16.32 5.20
C VAL A 20 -2.69 -17.30 4.09
N VAL A 21 -2.46 -16.93 2.81
CA VAL A 21 -2.77 -17.75 1.64
C VAL A 21 -1.77 -18.91 1.51
N PRO A 22 -2.15 -20.16 1.84
CA PRO A 22 -1.20 -21.28 1.98
C PRO A 22 -0.66 -21.83 0.66
N SER A 23 -1.20 -21.37 -0.46
CA SER A 23 -0.95 -21.94 -1.77
C SER A 23 -1.20 -20.86 -2.79
N ASN A 24 -0.21 -20.06 -3.20
CA ASN A 24 -0.10 -19.31 -4.48
C ASN A 24 -1.40 -18.86 -5.21
N GLN A 25 -2.48 -18.58 -4.50
CA GLN A 25 -3.85 -18.52 -5.02
C GLN A 25 -4.63 -17.60 -4.07
N ILE A 26 -4.56 -16.30 -4.31
CA ILE A 26 -5.45 -15.35 -3.62
C ILE A 26 -6.84 -15.52 -4.24
N ASP A 27 -7.85 -15.73 -3.41
CA ASP A 27 -9.21 -15.81 -3.90
C ASP A 27 -9.81 -14.41 -4.18
N VAL A 28 -10.86 -14.38 -4.99
CA VAL A 28 -11.52 -13.12 -5.37
C VAL A 28 -12.05 -12.34 -4.14
N PRO A 29 -12.63 -12.97 -3.11
CA PRO A 29 -13.01 -12.27 -1.88
C PRO A 29 -11.85 -11.53 -1.19
N GLN A 30 -10.68 -12.16 -1.05
CA GLN A 30 -9.50 -11.51 -0.47
C GLN A 30 -9.01 -10.34 -1.34
N LEU A 31 -8.98 -10.51 -2.67
CA LEU A 31 -8.62 -9.41 -3.56
C LEU A 31 -9.59 -8.22 -3.44
N LYS A 32 -10.89 -8.46 -3.27
CA LYS A 32 -11.88 -7.39 -3.05
C LYS A 32 -11.69 -6.68 -1.71
N GLN A 33 -11.24 -7.40 -0.68
CA GLN A 33 -10.89 -6.77 0.58
C GLN A 33 -9.67 -5.86 0.42
N ILE A 34 -8.62 -6.34 -0.26
CA ILE A 34 -7.43 -5.54 -0.57
C ILE A 34 -7.79 -4.31 -1.42
N GLU A 35 -8.69 -4.47 -2.40
CA GLU A 35 -9.22 -3.34 -3.19
C GLU A 35 -9.90 -2.32 -2.28
N THR A 36 -10.77 -2.76 -1.37
CA THR A 36 -11.49 -1.89 -0.43
C THR A 36 -10.51 -1.16 0.50
N ASP A 37 -9.50 -1.87 1.01
CA ASP A 37 -8.51 -1.30 1.91
C ASP A 37 -7.67 -0.22 1.18
N LEU A 38 -7.24 -0.48 -0.06
CA LEU A 38 -6.54 0.50 -0.91
C LEU A 38 -7.41 1.70 -1.29
N ASP A 39 -8.68 1.47 -1.66
CA ASP A 39 -9.64 2.53 -1.99
C ASP A 39 -9.89 3.45 -0.79
N SER A 40 -9.80 2.91 0.44
CA SER A 40 -9.87 3.69 1.69
C SER A 40 -8.61 4.51 2.00
N ILE A 41 -7.45 4.11 1.48
CA ILE A 41 -6.16 4.80 1.68
C ILE A 41 -6.05 6.02 0.75
N LEU A 42 -6.61 5.94 -0.47
CA LEU A 42 -6.57 7.04 -1.44
C LEU A 42 -7.05 8.40 -0.91
N PRO A 43 -8.25 8.52 -0.28
CA PRO A 43 -8.70 9.80 0.26
C PRO A 43 -7.82 10.29 1.42
N GLN A 44 -7.21 9.39 2.19
CA GLN A 44 -6.27 9.75 3.27
C GLN A 44 -4.99 10.36 2.69
N LEU A 45 -4.41 9.75 1.66
CA LEU A 45 -3.26 10.32 0.95
C LEU A 45 -3.58 11.66 0.29
N GLN A 46 -4.78 11.81 -0.27
CA GLN A 46 -5.23 13.08 -0.87
C GLN A 46 -5.41 14.18 0.19
N PHE A 47 -5.92 13.82 1.37
CA PHE A 47 -6.04 14.74 2.50
C PHE A 47 -4.67 15.23 2.96
N GLU A 48 -3.75 14.31 3.25
CA GLU A 48 -2.38 14.63 3.68
C GLU A 48 -1.65 15.49 2.63
N LEU A 49 -1.78 15.14 1.34
CA LEU A 49 -1.22 15.93 0.24
C LEU A 49 -1.75 17.37 0.23
N THR A 50 -3.03 17.54 0.50
CA THR A 50 -3.67 18.86 0.55
C THR A 50 -3.19 19.64 1.76
N ALA A 51 -3.09 19.00 2.93
CA ALA A 51 -2.57 19.61 4.15
C ALA A 51 -1.12 20.08 3.96
N ALA A 52 -0.23 19.23 3.44
CA ALA A 52 1.16 19.59 3.18
C ALA A 52 1.30 20.78 2.22
N ARG A 53 0.43 20.88 1.20
CA ARG A 53 0.38 22.04 0.29
C ARG A 53 -0.10 23.31 1.00
N MET A 54 -1.12 23.21 1.85
CA MET A 54 -1.63 24.35 2.63
C MET A 54 -0.58 24.88 3.61
N ASP A 55 0.23 23.99 4.18
CA ASP A 55 1.32 24.34 5.09
C ASP A 55 2.60 24.79 4.36
N GLY A 56 2.60 24.79 3.02
CA GLY A 56 3.76 25.17 2.19
C GLY A 56 4.91 24.16 2.22
N ASN A 57 4.68 22.94 2.74
CA ASN A 57 5.68 21.87 2.74
C ASN A 57 5.69 21.13 1.40
N TRP A 58 6.31 21.75 0.39
CA TRP A 58 6.36 21.24 -0.98
C TRP A 58 7.13 19.92 -1.14
N GLU A 59 8.13 19.67 -0.28
CA GLU A 59 8.90 18.41 -0.30
C GLU A 59 7.98 17.26 0.13
N GLU A 60 7.30 17.41 1.26
CA GLU A 60 6.33 16.44 1.76
C GLU A 60 5.16 16.25 0.79
N ALA A 61 4.62 17.34 0.24
CA ALA A 61 3.57 17.26 -0.77
C ALA A 61 4.01 16.50 -2.03
N ASN A 62 5.28 16.60 -2.44
CA ASN A 62 5.76 15.84 -3.59
C ASN A 62 5.89 14.34 -3.27
N GLU A 63 6.38 13.99 -2.07
CA GLU A 63 6.44 12.59 -1.63
C GLU A 63 5.03 11.99 -1.47
N LEU A 64 4.06 12.76 -0.94
CA LEU A 64 2.67 12.33 -0.81
C LEU A 64 1.97 12.17 -2.17
N ARG A 65 2.32 13.00 -3.15
CA ARG A 65 1.84 12.84 -4.53
C ARG A 65 2.33 11.52 -5.12
N GLU A 66 3.60 11.17 -4.91
CA GLU A 66 4.16 9.87 -5.33
C GLU A 66 3.41 8.72 -4.63
N ALA A 67 3.21 8.80 -3.32
CA ALA A 67 2.42 7.80 -2.58
C ALA A 67 1.00 7.63 -3.14
N TYR A 68 0.32 8.74 -3.49
CA TYR A 68 -1.01 8.72 -4.09
C TYR A 68 -1.03 8.05 -5.47
N GLU A 69 -0.04 8.35 -6.32
CA GLU A 69 0.11 7.74 -7.64
C GLU A 69 0.37 6.22 -7.52
N GLU A 70 1.25 5.81 -6.60
CA GLU A 70 1.53 4.39 -6.35
C GLU A 70 0.32 3.64 -5.77
N CYS A 71 -0.55 4.33 -5.01
CA CYS A 71 -1.77 3.75 -4.45
C CYS A 71 -2.80 3.48 -5.55
N ASN A 72 -3.00 4.43 -6.47
CA ASN A 72 -3.85 4.21 -7.65
C ASN A 72 -3.32 3.07 -8.53
N ASN A 73 -2.02 3.03 -8.79
CA ASN A 73 -1.40 1.96 -9.56
C ASN A 73 -1.60 0.57 -8.89
N ALA A 74 -1.47 0.50 -7.56
CA ALA A 74 -1.73 -0.73 -6.81
C ALA A 74 -3.19 -1.16 -6.91
N LEU A 75 -4.13 -0.22 -6.77
CA LEU A 75 -5.56 -0.46 -6.89
C LEU A 75 -5.93 -1.00 -8.29
N ASP A 76 -5.39 -0.39 -9.36
CA ASP A 76 -5.62 -0.84 -10.73
C ASP A 76 -5.10 -2.26 -10.97
N ARG A 77 -3.95 -2.62 -10.37
CA ARG A 77 -3.40 -3.98 -10.44
C ARG A 77 -4.30 -5.00 -9.73
N VAL A 78 -4.80 -4.66 -8.55
CA VAL A 78 -5.75 -5.51 -7.80
C VAL A 78 -7.06 -5.67 -8.57
N ARG A 79 -7.60 -4.59 -9.13
CA ARG A 79 -8.80 -4.65 -9.99
C ARG A 79 -8.59 -5.53 -11.21
N ALA A 80 -7.44 -5.41 -11.88
CA ALA A 80 -7.09 -6.27 -13.01
C ALA A 80 -6.98 -7.75 -12.59
N ALA A 81 -6.42 -8.03 -11.42
CA ALA A 81 -6.35 -9.37 -10.85
C ALA A 81 -7.74 -9.98 -10.61
N ILE A 82 -8.66 -9.19 -10.02
CA ILE A 82 -10.06 -9.58 -9.79
C ILE A 82 -10.76 -9.90 -11.12
N ILE A 83 -10.69 -9.00 -12.10
CA ILE A 83 -11.35 -9.16 -13.40
C ILE A 83 -10.85 -10.40 -14.12
N LYS A 84 -9.54 -10.64 -14.12
CA LYS A 84 -8.95 -11.80 -14.78
C LYS A 84 -9.26 -13.11 -14.07
N SER A 85 -9.92 -13.09 -12.90
CA SER A 85 -10.26 -14.28 -12.08
C SER A 85 -9.07 -15.24 -11.94
N THR A 86 -7.86 -14.70 -12.01
CA THR A 86 -6.65 -15.49 -12.17
C THR A 86 -6.18 -15.88 -10.79
N ILE A 87 -5.91 -17.17 -10.65
CA ILE A 87 -5.09 -17.69 -9.57
C ILE A 87 -3.70 -17.05 -9.73
N ILE A 88 -3.46 -15.94 -9.03
CA ILE A 88 -2.17 -15.26 -9.08
C ILE A 88 -1.23 -15.98 -8.13
N GLY A 89 -0.21 -16.60 -8.72
CA GLY A 89 0.94 -17.10 -7.99
C GLY A 89 1.67 -15.94 -7.33
N ILE A 90 1.37 -15.70 -6.05
CA ILE A 90 2.08 -14.69 -5.28
C ILE A 90 3.55 -15.10 -5.17
N ASN A 91 4.47 -14.24 -5.60
CA ASN A 91 5.89 -14.45 -5.34
C ASN A 91 6.16 -14.24 -3.83
N GLN A 92 6.51 -15.33 -3.14
CA GLN A 92 6.84 -15.33 -1.71
C GLN A 92 8.04 -14.43 -1.35
N GLU A 93 8.97 -14.20 -2.29
CA GLU A 93 10.08 -13.27 -2.10
C GLU A 93 9.58 -11.83 -1.98
N ASN A 94 8.62 -11.43 -2.83
CA ASN A 94 8.00 -10.10 -2.78
C ASN A 94 7.22 -9.89 -1.47
N LEU A 95 6.53 -10.93 -0.95
CA LEU A 95 5.85 -10.86 0.35
C LEU A 95 6.83 -10.70 1.51
N THR A 96 7.98 -11.38 1.43
CA THR A 96 9.03 -11.30 2.44
C THR A 96 9.68 -9.91 2.44
N GLU A 97 9.95 -9.35 1.26
CA GLU A 97 10.45 -7.98 1.10
C GLU A 97 9.45 -6.96 1.66
N MET A 98 8.15 -7.17 1.42
CA MET A 98 7.10 -6.28 1.91
C MET A 98 6.96 -6.30 3.42
N ARG A 99 7.11 -7.47 4.04
CA ARG A 99 7.17 -7.59 5.50
C ARG A 99 8.35 -6.81 6.07
N LYS A 100 9.53 -6.94 5.46
CA LYS A 100 10.72 -6.23 5.93
C LYS A 100 10.54 -4.72 5.88
N ILE A 101 9.99 -4.20 4.77
CA ILE A 101 9.69 -2.77 4.63
C ILE A 101 8.69 -2.31 5.69
N LEU A 102 7.64 -3.09 5.98
CA LEU A 102 6.65 -2.74 7.00
C LEU A 102 7.14 -2.92 8.44
N ASP A 103 8.05 -3.85 8.70
CA ASP A 103 8.68 -3.97 10.03
C ASP A 103 9.63 -2.78 10.28
N GLU A 104 10.27 -2.26 9.24
CA GLU A 104 11.06 -1.01 9.29
C GLU A 104 10.18 0.23 9.56
N VAL A 105 8.87 0.18 9.25
CA VAL A 105 7.89 1.24 9.55
C VAL A 105 7.68 1.44 11.04
N LYS A 106 7.56 0.35 11.81
CA LYS A 106 7.33 0.46 13.27
C LYS A 106 8.49 1.19 13.99
N ALA A 107 9.65 1.28 13.36
CA ALA A 107 10.81 2.01 13.85
C ALA A 107 10.94 3.44 13.28
N ALA A 108 10.14 3.83 12.29
CA ALA A 108 10.24 5.11 11.61
C ALA A 108 9.45 6.22 12.31
N SER A 109 10.14 7.09 13.06
CA SER A 109 9.52 8.22 13.76
C SER A 109 9.32 9.48 12.91
N LYS A 110 10.00 9.61 11.77
CA LYS A 110 9.97 10.81 10.91
C LYS A 110 8.95 10.68 9.77
N THR A 111 8.15 11.72 9.54
CA THR A 111 7.11 11.77 8.50
C THR A 111 7.61 11.40 7.10
N GLN A 112 8.71 11.98 6.63
CA GLN A 112 9.32 11.60 5.33
C GLN A 112 9.72 10.13 5.24
N LYS A 113 10.21 9.53 6.36
CA LYS A 113 10.50 8.10 6.37
C LYS A 113 9.22 7.28 6.27
N LYS A 114 8.13 7.71 6.90
CA LYS A 114 6.82 7.07 6.81
C LYS A 114 6.29 7.12 5.37
N ILE A 115 6.35 8.28 4.70
CA ILE A 115 5.88 8.43 3.31
C ILE A 115 6.70 7.54 2.35
N LYS A 116 8.03 7.49 2.51
CA LYS A 116 8.88 6.57 1.71
C LYS A 116 8.52 5.11 1.89
N LEU A 117 8.12 4.73 3.10
CA LEU A 117 7.69 3.35 3.38
C LEU A 117 6.31 3.08 2.79
N ILE A 118 5.37 4.02 2.85
CA ILE A 118 4.08 3.95 2.13
C ILE A 118 4.33 3.70 0.64
N VAL A 119 5.17 4.52 -0.01
CA VAL A 119 5.55 4.37 -1.43
C VAL A 119 6.13 2.98 -1.71
N SER A 120 7.07 2.53 -0.87
CA SER A 120 7.76 1.25 -1.03
C SER A 120 6.80 0.05 -0.88
N SER A 121 5.88 0.12 0.08
CA SER A 121 4.83 -0.90 0.28
C SER A 121 3.89 -0.95 -0.92
N LEU A 122 3.39 0.20 -1.40
CA LEU A 122 2.49 0.24 -2.55
C LEU A 122 3.12 -0.32 -3.83
N ARG A 123 4.40 -0.02 -4.08
CA ARG A 123 5.16 -0.63 -5.19
C ARG A 123 5.25 -2.15 -5.07
N LEU A 124 5.38 -2.67 -3.86
CA LEU A 124 5.40 -4.12 -3.65
C LEU A 124 4.04 -4.75 -3.89
N VAL A 125 2.94 -4.13 -3.44
CA VAL A 125 1.57 -4.57 -3.80
C VAL A 125 1.45 -4.72 -5.30
N GLN A 126 1.90 -3.72 -6.08
CA GLN A 126 1.87 -3.80 -7.54
C GLN A 126 2.66 -4.98 -8.11
N LYS A 127 3.85 -5.27 -7.55
CA LYS A 127 4.70 -6.40 -7.99
C LYS A 127 4.09 -7.77 -7.68
N LEU A 128 3.20 -7.88 -6.70
CA LEU A 128 2.52 -9.15 -6.37
C LEU A 128 1.50 -9.55 -7.43
N PHE A 129 0.99 -8.60 -8.20
CA PHE A 129 -0.08 -8.80 -9.18
C PHE A 129 0.39 -8.58 -10.64
N ARG A 130 1.69 -8.76 -10.90
CA ARG A 130 2.29 -8.59 -12.23
C ARG A 130 2.23 -9.87 -13.06
#